data_AF-A0A928ZUG7-F1
#
_entry.id   AF-A0A928ZUG7-F1
#
_cell.length_a   1.000
_cell.length_b   1.000
_cell.length_c   1.000
_cell.angle_alpha   90.00
_cell.angle_beta   90.00
_cell.angle_gamma   90.00
#
_symmetry.space_group_name_H-M   'P 1'
#
loop_
_entity.id
_entity.type
_entity.pdbx_description
1 polymer ?
#
loop_
_entity_poly.entity_id
_entity_poly.type
_entity_poly.pdbx_seq_one_letter_code
_entity_poly.pdbx_strand_id
1 'polypeptide(L)'
;ALNLSPKLAEFWDASMGHKVSSELYYQEYLLENRKTPTVLIIGAAERLIEHPTVAQDFFPLLRSWHEKARWNFLWRNLRIVIVHATEIYVPLKIHQSPFNIGQAIKLPKFTVAQVAELAARYGVEPSHDQLGKVLVDSVGGHPYLVNIFLYHLATHSLSLDTLLKTISTPSGIYGTHLRGYLALLKEEQDLATAFQQVISSDEGVELDAVTMYRLESLGLITINGYKAVPSCDIYRSYFQQQLSF
;
A
#
# COMPACT_ATOMS: atom_id res chain seq x y z
N ALA A 1 23.06 3.72 -1.68
CA ALA A 1 22.89 4.96 -2.48
C ALA A 1 23.95 5.01 -3.59
N LEU A 2 23.75 5.78 -4.66
CA LEU A 2 24.59 5.76 -5.88
C LEU A 2 25.99 6.38 -5.73
N ASN A 3 26.27 7.05 -4.61
CA ASN A 3 27.53 7.74 -4.30
C ASN A 3 27.96 8.76 -5.39
N LEU A 4 27.01 9.60 -5.82
CA LEU A 4 27.20 10.64 -6.84
C LEU A 4 26.79 12.00 -6.26
N SER A 5 27.52 13.05 -6.59
CA SER A 5 27.14 14.43 -6.28
C SER A 5 25.96 14.85 -7.17
N PRO A 6 24.90 15.49 -6.65
CA PRO A 6 23.79 15.91 -7.48
C PRO A 6 24.21 17.09 -8.39
N LYS A 7 24.41 16.81 -9.68
CA LYS A 7 24.81 17.83 -10.68
C LYS A 7 23.61 18.56 -11.30
N LEU A 8 22.54 18.77 -10.56
CA LEU A 8 21.29 19.31 -11.11
C LEU A 8 21.48 20.67 -11.78
N ALA A 9 22.28 21.59 -11.20
CA ALA A 9 22.53 22.90 -11.78
C ALA A 9 23.23 22.87 -13.16
N GLU A 10 23.98 21.80 -13.46
CA GLU A 10 24.69 21.65 -14.74
C GLU A 10 23.76 21.11 -15.85
N PHE A 11 22.76 20.31 -15.48
CA PHE A 11 21.92 19.57 -16.43
C PHE A 11 20.45 20.01 -16.45
N TRP A 12 20.03 20.84 -15.49
CA TRP A 12 18.63 21.26 -15.34
C TRP A 12 18.39 22.64 -15.93
N ASP A 13 17.81 22.65 -17.12
CA ASP A 13 17.33 23.87 -17.77
C ASP A 13 15.81 23.99 -17.60
N ALA A 14 15.34 25.04 -16.92
CA ALA A 14 13.90 25.27 -16.75
C ALA A 14 13.20 25.62 -18.08
N SER A 15 13.92 26.19 -19.04
CA SER A 15 13.38 26.60 -20.35
C SER A 15 13.06 25.41 -21.26
N MET A 16 13.76 24.28 -21.09
CA MET A 16 13.51 23.02 -21.81
C MET A 16 12.30 22.24 -21.27
N GLY A 17 11.82 22.62 -20.08
CA GLY A 17 10.74 21.93 -19.38
C GLY A 17 11.23 20.70 -18.60
N HIS A 18 10.52 20.39 -17.51
CA HIS A 18 10.96 19.39 -16.52
C HIS A 18 11.17 17.98 -17.09
N LYS A 19 10.38 17.57 -18.10
CA LYS A 19 10.50 16.24 -18.71
C LYS A 19 11.82 16.07 -19.46
N VAL A 20 12.17 17.05 -20.30
CA VAL A 20 13.41 17.02 -21.10
C VAL A 20 14.62 17.12 -20.18
N SER A 21 14.61 18.05 -19.23
CA SER A 21 15.72 18.23 -18.28
C SER A 21 15.94 17.00 -17.39
N SER A 22 14.86 16.35 -16.96
CA SER A 22 14.97 15.07 -16.24
C SER A 22 15.55 13.96 -17.11
N GLU A 23 15.12 13.87 -18.37
CA GLU A 23 15.62 12.85 -19.31
C GLU A 23 17.11 13.01 -19.60
N LEU A 24 17.58 14.24 -19.84
CA LEU A 24 19.00 14.55 -20.06
C LEU A 24 19.84 14.20 -18.84
N TYR A 25 19.39 14.60 -17.64
CA TYR A 25 20.09 14.26 -16.40
C TYR A 25 20.22 12.75 -16.20
N TYR A 26 19.16 11.99 -16.45
CA TYR A 26 19.23 10.53 -16.35
C TYR A 26 20.14 9.93 -17.42
N GLN A 27 20.04 10.39 -18.66
CA GLN A 27 20.81 9.82 -19.76
C GLN A 27 22.31 10.12 -19.62
N GLU A 28 22.68 11.40 -19.56
CA GLU A 28 24.07 11.86 -19.68
C GLU A 28 24.83 11.77 -18.36
N TYR A 29 24.15 12.03 -17.24
CA TYR A 29 24.82 12.01 -15.93
C TYR A 29 24.71 10.64 -15.25
N LEU A 30 23.50 10.08 -15.14
CA LEU A 30 23.27 8.87 -14.35
C LEU A 30 23.56 7.56 -15.09
N LEU A 31 23.17 7.43 -16.36
CA LEU A 31 23.22 6.16 -17.09
C LEU A 31 24.50 5.98 -17.91
N GLU A 32 24.95 7.01 -18.62
CA GLU A 32 26.11 6.94 -19.51
C GLU A 32 27.41 6.58 -18.77
N ASN A 33 27.54 7.02 -17.51
CA ASN A 33 28.74 6.81 -16.70
C ASN A 33 28.76 5.47 -15.94
N ARG A 34 27.86 4.51 -16.24
CA ARG A 34 27.69 3.29 -15.42
C ARG A 34 27.77 1.99 -16.22
N LYS A 35 28.55 1.05 -15.68
CA LYS A 35 28.66 -0.34 -16.18
C LYS A 35 27.60 -1.29 -15.62
N THR A 36 26.85 -0.86 -14.60
CA THR A 36 25.83 -1.67 -13.91
C THR A 36 24.47 -1.00 -14.02
N PRO A 37 23.37 -1.78 -14.13
CA PRO A 37 22.03 -1.22 -14.11
C PRO A 37 21.76 -0.38 -12.86
N THR A 38 20.99 0.69 -13.03
CA THR A 38 20.49 1.58 -11.99
C THR A 38 19.03 1.25 -11.70
N VAL A 39 18.70 1.08 -10.42
CA VAL A 39 17.32 0.88 -9.96
C VAL A 39 16.79 2.19 -9.37
N LEU A 40 15.70 2.71 -9.93
CA LEU A 40 14.92 3.81 -9.39
C LEU A 40 13.72 3.22 -8.63
N ILE A 41 13.69 3.40 -7.31
CA ILE A 41 12.59 2.96 -6.46
C ILE A 41 11.77 4.19 -6.08
N ILE A 42 10.50 4.19 -6.47
CA ILE A 42 9.52 5.22 -6.13
C ILE A 42 8.62 4.61 -5.06
N GLY A 43 8.88 4.95 -3.80
CA GLY A 43 8.07 4.55 -2.66
C GLY A 43 6.84 5.43 -2.48
N ALA A 44 5.73 4.83 -2.07
CA ALA A 44 4.47 5.52 -1.75
C ALA A 44 3.96 6.41 -2.90
N ALA A 45 3.94 5.87 -4.13
CA ALA A 45 3.56 6.61 -5.33
C ALA A 45 2.12 7.17 -5.26
N GLU A 46 1.26 6.60 -4.43
CA GLU A 46 -0.10 7.08 -4.14
C GLU A 46 -0.14 8.50 -3.57
N ARG A 47 0.93 8.97 -2.93
CA ARG A 47 1.00 10.35 -2.42
C ARG A 47 0.95 11.39 -3.52
N LEU A 48 1.32 11.03 -4.75
CA LEU A 48 1.21 11.93 -5.90
C LEU A 48 -0.24 12.22 -6.29
N ILE A 49 -1.22 11.46 -5.79
CA ILE A 49 -2.66 11.74 -5.99
C ILE A 49 -3.03 13.10 -5.40
N GLU A 50 -2.41 13.49 -4.28
CA GLU A 50 -2.59 14.81 -3.64
C GLU A 50 -2.01 15.97 -4.49
N HIS A 51 -1.24 15.64 -5.54
CA HIS A 51 -0.55 16.59 -6.41
C HIS A 51 -0.85 16.29 -7.89
N PRO A 52 -2.11 16.47 -8.34
CA PRO A 52 -2.56 16.01 -9.66
C PRO A 52 -1.74 16.60 -10.81
N THR A 53 -1.33 17.88 -10.73
CA THR A 53 -0.49 18.53 -11.73
C THR A 53 0.87 17.83 -11.87
N VAL A 54 1.48 17.44 -10.75
CA VAL A 54 2.77 16.72 -10.75
C VAL A 54 2.55 15.30 -11.27
N ALA A 55 1.52 14.60 -10.82
CA ALA A 55 1.21 13.24 -11.23
C ALA A 55 0.95 13.10 -12.74
N GLN A 56 0.24 14.08 -13.33
CA GLN A 56 -0.06 14.12 -14.76
C GLN A 56 1.19 14.25 -15.64
N ASP A 57 2.29 14.78 -15.11
CA ASP A 57 3.55 14.88 -15.84
C ASP A 57 4.54 13.78 -15.48
N PHE A 58 4.60 13.41 -14.22
CA PHE A 58 5.58 12.46 -13.69
C PHE A 58 5.29 11.02 -14.13
N PHE A 59 4.05 10.54 -14.01
CA PHE A 59 3.73 9.16 -14.40
C PHE A 59 3.94 8.89 -15.89
N PRO A 60 3.56 9.79 -16.81
CA PRO A 60 3.86 9.59 -18.23
C PRO A 60 5.35 9.66 -18.55
N LEU A 61 6.14 10.42 -17.78
CA LEU A 61 7.61 10.45 -17.90
C LEU A 61 8.21 9.08 -17.55
N LEU A 62 7.75 8.43 -16.48
CA LEU A 62 8.23 7.07 -16.14
C LEU A 62 7.92 6.07 -17.25
N ARG A 63 6.72 6.17 -17.83
CA ARG A 63 6.33 5.35 -18.98
C ARG A 63 7.22 5.61 -20.19
N SER A 64 7.50 6.87 -20.52
CA SER A 64 8.34 7.20 -21.68
C SER A 64 9.75 6.62 -21.52
N TRP A 65 10.32 6.69 -20.32
CA TRP A 65 11.61 6.07 -20.00
C TRP A 65 11.61 4.55 -20.16
N HIS A 66 10.56 3.88 -19.66
CA HIS A 66 10.39 2.44 -19.85
C HIS A 66 10.27 2.07 -21.34
N GLU A 67 9.48 2.80 -22.13
CA GLU A 67 9.32 2.53 -23.56
C GLU A 67 10.60 2.80 -24.34
N LYS A 68 11.37 3.84 -23.97
CA LYS A 68 12.67 4.17 -24.56
C LYS A 68 13.70 3.04 -24.37
N ALA A 69 13.66 2.33 -23.25
CA ALA A 69 14.51 1.17 -23.00
C ALA A 69 14.30 0.02 -24.01
N ARG A 70 13.18 -0.01 -24.75
CA ARG A 70 12.95 -1.05 -25.77
C ARG A 70 13.97 -0.96 -26.91
N TRP A 71 14.38 0.25 -27.29
CA TRP A 71 15.24 0.49 -28.44
C TRP A 71 16.55 1.22 -28.11
N ASN A 72 16.66 1.88 -26.96
CA ASN A 72 17.89 2.55 -26.53
C ASN A 72 18.64 1.72 -25.47
N PHE A 73 19.89 1.32 -25.79
CA PHE A 73 20.71 0.47 -24.93
C PHE A 73 21.09 1.12 -23.59
N LEU A 74 21.27 2.45 -23.53
CA LEU A 74 21.53 3.16 -22.27
C LEU A 74 20.32 3.05 -21.34
N TRP A 75 19.12 3.26 -21.86
CA TRP A 75 17.87 3.19 -21.08
C TRP A 75 17.53 1.77 -20.62
N ARG A 76 18.06 0.72 -21.26
CA ARG A 76 17.97 -0.66 -20.74
C ARG A 76 18.68 -0.84 -19.41
N ASN A 77 19.60 0.04 -19.04
CA ASN A 77 20.25 0.03 -17.74
C ASN A 77 19.39 0.67 -16.65
N LEU A 78 18.26 1.29 -16.96
CA LEU A 78 17.31 1.77 -15.96
C LEU A 78 16.28 0.68 -15.63
N ARG A 79 16.07 0.44 -14.34
CA ARG A 79 14.97 -0.37 -13.80
C ARG A 79 14.14 0.50 -12.88
N ILE A 80 12.84 0.57 -13.13
CA ILE A 80 11.91 1.39 -12.34
C ILE A 80 11.05 0.44 -11.50
N VAL A 81 11.01 0.68 -10.20
CA VAL A 81 10.14 -0.02 -9.25
C VAL A 81 9.21 1.03 -8.66
N ILE A 82 7.91 0.87 -8.90
CA ILE A 82 6.88 1.73 -8.33
C ILE A 82 6.19 0.94 -7.22
N VAL A 83 6.25 1.45 -5.99
CA VAL A 83 5.61 0.84 -4.82
C VAL A 83 4.44 1.72 -4.42
N HIS A 84 3.27 1.10 -4.30
CA HIS A 84 2.06 1.79 -3.88
C HIS A 84 1.19 0.93 -2.95
N ALA A 85 0.59 1.57 -1.95
CA ALA A 85 -0.26 0.90 -0.95
C ALA A 85 -1.73 0.78 -1.39
N THR A 86 -2.21 1.78 -2.13
CA THR A 86 -3.55 1.81 -2.72
C THR A 86 -3.42 1.83 -4.23
N GLU A 87 -4.51 1.50 -4.92
CA GLU A 87 -4.56 1.69 -6.36
C GLU A 87 -4.54 3.18 -6.70
N ILE A 88 -3.64 3.58 -7.61
CA ILE A 88 -3.39 4.98 -7.92
C ILE A 88 -4.42 5.49 -8.93
N TYR A 89 -5.43 6.21 -8.45
CA TYR A 89 -6.46 6.82 -9.30
C TYR A 89 -6.06 8.23 -9.73
N VAL A 90 -5.13 8.32 -10.67
CA VAL A 90 -4.85 9.57 -11.38
C VAL A 90 -5.52 9.47 -12.76
N PRO A 91 -6.32 10.45 -13.20
CA PRO A 91 -7.02 10.43 -14.48
C PRO A 91 -6.00 10.64 -15.63
N LEU A 92 -5.21 9.61 -15.90
CA LEU A 92 -4.27 9.52 -17.01
C LEU A 92 -4.95 8.85 -18.19
N LYS A 93 -4.58 9.24 -19.42
CA LYS A 93 -4.96 8.43 -20.58
C LYS A 93 -4.32 7.04 -20.45
N ILE A 94 -4.98 5.99 -20.93
CA ILE A 94 -4.51 4.59 -20.82
C ILE A 94 -3.06 4.44 -21.32
N HIS A 95 -2.70 5.10 -22.41
CA HIS A 95 -1.35 5.07 -23.00
C HIS A 95 -0.32 5.97 -22.28
N GLN A 96 -0.71 6.64 -21.21
CA GLN A 96 0.15 7.50 -20.39
C GLN A 96 0.41 6.89 -19.01
N SER A 97 -0.41 5.92 -18.58
CA SER A 97 -0.26 5.27 -17.29
C SER A 97 0.95 4.32 -17.29
N PRO A 98 1.85 4.39 -16.29
CA PRO A 98 2.90 3.40 -16.08
C PRO A 98 2.39 2.16 -15.34
N PHE A 99 1.15 2.15 -14.86
CA PHE A 99 0.58 1.06 -14.04
C PHE A 99 0.05 -0.11 -14.87
N ASN A 100 -0.15 0.07 -16.17
CA ASN A 100 -0.60 -0.98 -17.09
C ASN A 100 0.55 -1.56 -17.94
N ILE A 101 1.79 -1.28 -17.57
CA ILE A 101 3.01 -1.79 -18.21
C ILE A 101 3.96 -2.37 -17.17
N GLY A 102 4.87 -3.24 -17.62
CA GLY A 102 5.81 -3.91 -16.74
C GLY A 102 5.20 -5.10 -16.00
N GLN A 103 5.83 -5.50 -14.89
CA GLN A 103 5.42 -6.63 -14.07
C GLN A 103 4.79 -6.13 -12.76
N ALA A 104 3.53 -6.46 -12.54
CA ALA A 104 2.85 -6.21 -11.27
C ALA A 104 3.17 -7.31 -10.26
N ILE A 105 3.55 -6.94 -9.03
CA ILE A 105 3.78 -7.86 -7.91
C ILE A 105 2.81 -7.47 -6.80
N LYS A 106 1.77 -8.28 -6.60
CA LYS A 106 0.83 -8.11 -5.48
C LYS A 106 1.42 -8.78 -4.24
N LEU A 107 1.63 -8.02 -3.17
CA LEU A 107 2.06 -8.57 -1.89
C LEU A 107 0.85 -9.17 -1.16
N PRO A 108 0.83 -10.50 -0.90
CA PRO A 108 -0.30 -11.12 -0.23
C PRO A 108 -0.25 -10.86 1.28
N LYS A 109 -1.40 -11.08 1.93
CA LYS A 109 -1.48 -11.18 3.39
C LYS A 109 -0.74 -12.43 3.86
N PHE A 110 -0.32 -12.46 5.13
CA PHE A 110 0.31 -13.64 5.70
C PHE A 110 -0.69 -14.78 5.89
N THR A 111 -0.24 -15.99 5.58
CA THR A 111 -0.93 -17.22 5.98
C THR A 111 -0.72 -17.51 7.46
N VAL A 112 -1.53 -18.42 8.04
CA VAL A 112 -1.37 -18.88 9.43
C VAL A 112 0.07 -19.36 9.70
N ALA A 113 0.65 -20.11 8.76
CA ALA A 113 2.03 -20.61 8.88
C ALA A 113 3.06 -19.47 8.86
N GLN A 114 2.88 -18.46 8.01
CA GLN A 114 3.77 -17.30 7.96
C GLN A 114 3.66 -16.43 9.21
N VAL A 115 2.46 -16.30 9.80
CA VAL A 115 2.29 -15.62 11.09
C VAL A 115 3.00 -16.39 12.20
N ALA A 116 2.86 -17.71 12.25
CA ALA A 116 3.55 -18.55 13.22
C ALA A 116 5.08 -18.45 13.09
N GLU A 117 5.60 -18.48 11.85
CA GLU A 117 7.03 -18.28 11.58
C GLU A 117 7.50 -16.90 12.05
N LEU A 118 6.71 -15.85 11.77
CA LEU A 118 7.03 -14.50 12.22
C LEU A 118 7.01 -14.41 13.76
N ALA A 119 6.04 -15.02 14.43
CA ALA A 119 5.96 -15.07 15.89
C ALA A 119 7.21 -15.73 16.50
N ALA A 120 7.68 -16.84 15.92
CA ALA A 120 8.91 -17.49 16.35
C ALA A 120 10.14 -16.58 16.19
N ARG A 121 10.23 -15.81 15.10
CA ARG A 121 11.30 -14.81 14.88
C ARG A 121 11.26 -13.65 15.89
N TYR A 122 10.09 -13.36 16.44
CA TYR A 122 9.89 -12.41 17.54
C TYR A 122 10.26 -13.00 18.92
N GLY A 123 10.58 -14.30 19.01
CA GLY A 123 10.84 -14.98 20.27
C GLY A 123 9.58 -15.28 21.08
N VAL A 124 8.41 -15.28 20.44
CA VAL A 124 7.15 -15.69 21.10
C VAL A 124 7.12 -17.21 21.20
N GLU A 125 6.94 -17.73 22.42
CA GLU A 125 6.99 -19.16 22.73
C GLU A 125 6.04 -20.00 21.85
N PRO A 126 6.47 -21.19 21.37
CA PRO A 126 5.67 -22.09 20.52
C PRO A 126 4.40 -22.63 21.18
N SER A 127 4.23 -22.50 22.50
CA SER A 127 3.01 -22.95 23.21
C SER A 127 1.72 -22.29 22.71
N HIS A 128 1.84 -21.29 21.84
CA HIS A 128 0.73 -20.61 21.19
C HIS A 128 0.46 -21.13 19.77
N ASP A 129 0.34 -22.45 19.60
CA ASP A 129 0.00 -23.09 18.31
C ASP A 129 -1.24 -22.48 17.62
N GLN A 130 -2.11 -21.79 18.39
CA GLN A 130 -3.31 -21.13 17.88
C GLN A 130 -3.12 -19.64 17.54
N LEU A 131 -2.01 -18.99 17.95
CA LEU A 131 -1.83 -17.53 17.75
C LEU A 131 -1.85 -17.14 16.28
N GLY A 132 -1.23 -17.96 15.42
CA GLY A 132 -1.25 -17.73 13.98
C GLY A 132 -2.68 -17.67 13.44
N LYS A 133 -3.55 -18.59 13.87
CA LYS A 133 -4.97 -18.61 13.49
C LYS A 133 -5.70 -17.40 14.06
N VAL A 134 -5.54 -17.12 15.35
CA VAL A 134 -6.19 -15.99 16.02
C VAL A 134 -5.88 -14.67 15.33
N LEU A 135 -4.63 -14.43 14.92
CA LEU A 135 -4.24 -13.21 14.22
C LEU A 135 -4.71 -13.18 12.77
N VAL A 136 -4.74 -14.32 12.07
CA VAL A 136 -5.33 -14.38 10.73
C VAL A 136 -6.84 -14.10 10.78
N ASP A 137 -7.57 -14.66 11.74
CA ASP A 137 -9.00 -14.43 11.90
C ASP A 137 -9.26 -12.96 12.32
N SER A 138 -8.52 -12.46 13.31
CA SER A 138 -8.72 -11.11 13.86
C SER A 138 -8.32 -9.99 12.90
N VAL A 139 -7.14 -10.08 12.28
CA VAL A 139 -6.55 -8.99 11.47
C VAL A 139 -6.28 -9.39 10.02
N GLY A 140 -6.86 -10.51 9.57
CA GLY A 140 -6.80 -10.95 8.17
C GLY A 140 -5.40 -11.40 7.72
N GLY A 141 -4.44 -11.57 8.63
CA GLY A 141 -3.04 -11.80 8.29
C GLY A 141 -2.33 -10.56 7.72
N HIS A 142 -2.87 -9.36 7.97
CA HIS A 142 -2.27 -8.11 7.48
C HIS A 142 -0.86 -7.91 8.08
N PRO A 143 0.22 -7.86 7.27
CA PRO A 143 1.59 -7.87 7.76
C PRO A 143 1.90 -6.82 8.83
N TYR A 144 1.44 -5.58 8.61
CA TYR A 144 1.61 -4.48 9.57
C TYR A 144 0.87 -4.70 10.90
N LEU A 145 -0.37 -5.20 10.88
CA LEU A 145 -1.16 -5.41 12.09
C LEU A 145 -0.62 -6.59 12.90
N VAL A 146 -0.27 -7.69 12.20
CA VAL A 146 0.44 -8.82 12.81
C VAL A 146 1.73 -8.34 13.47
N ASN A 147 2.50 -7.46 12.81
CA ASN A 147 3.74 -6.90 13.35
C ASN A 147 3.52 -6.15 14.67
N ILE A 148 2.52 -5.26 14.73
CA ILE A 148 2.16 -4.51 15.95
C ILE A 148 1.83 -5.48 17.09
N PHE A 149 1.01 -6.50 16.84
CA PHE A 149 0.64 -7.47 17.88
C PHE A 149 1.86 -8.20 18.43
N LEU A 150 2.68 -8.77 17.54
CA LEU A 150 3.86 -9.53 17.93
C LEU A 150 4.90 -8.65 18.63
N TYR A 151 5.04 -7.39 18.20
CA TYR A 151 5.90 -6.42 18.88
C TYR A 151 5.47 -6.21 20.34
N HIS A 152 4.19 -5.95 20.59
CA HIS A 152 3.69 -5.75 21.95
C HIS A 152 3.80 -6.99 22.83
N LEU A 153 3.59 -8.17 22.24
CA LEU A 153 3.73 -9.45 22.93
C LEU A 153 5.20 -9.76 23.27
N ALA A 154 6.11 -9.65 22.31
CA ALA A 154 7.53 -9.96 22.49
C ALA A 154 8.24 -8.99 23.45
N THR A 155 7.83 -7.72 23.45
CA THR A 155 8.37 -6.73 24.39
C THR A 155 7.79 -6.85 25.80
N HIS A 156 6.89 -7.81 26.05
CA HIS A 156 6.19 -8.02 27.32
C HIS A 156 5.46 -6.76 27.83
N SER A 157 5.11 -5.85 26.93
CA SER A 157 4.38 -4.63 27.26
C SER A 157 2.95 -4.92 27.72
N LEU A 158 2.35 -6.01 27.21
CA LEU A 158 1.02 -6.49 27.55
C LEU A 158 1.00 -8.02 27.52
N SER A 159 0.16 -8.63 28.38
CA SER A 159 -0.08 -10.07 28.32
C SER A 159 -0.92 -10.43 27.09
N LEU A 160 -0.80 -11.68 26.61
CA LEU A 160 -1.62 -12.17 25.50
C LEU A 160 -3.12 -12.00 25.76
N ASP A 161 -3.60 -12.33 26.97
CA ASP A 161 -5.00 -12.18 27.35
C ASP A 161 -5.45 -10.71 27.25
N THR A 162 -4.62 -9.77 27.71
CA THR A 162 -4.91 -8.33 27.59
C THR A 162 -4.95 -7.88 26.13
N LEU A 163 -4.01 -8.33 25.30
CA LEU A 163 -3.96 -8.01 23.88
C LEU A 163 -5.21 -8.50 23.15
N LEU A 164 -5.65 -9.72 23.42
CA LEU A 164 -6.85 -10.30 22.80
C LEU A 164 -8.12 -9.60 23.26
N LYS A 165 -8.25 -9.30 24.57
CA LYS A 165 -9.42 -8.58 25.11
C LYS A 165 -9.57 -7.15 24.58
N THR A 166 -8.45 -6.51 24.21
CA THR A 166 -8.42 -5.11 23.76
C THR A 166 -8.22 -4.98 22.26
N ILE A 167 -8.22 -6.08 21.50
CA ILE A 167 -7.80 -6.10 20.10
C ILE A 167 -8.63 -5.16 19.20
N SER A 168 -9.93 -5.04 19.46
CA SER A 168 -10.85 -4.20 18.71
C SER A 168 -11.26 -2.93 19.45
N THR A 169 -10.62 -2.59 20.57
CA THR A 169 -11.02 -1.41 21.37
C THR A 169 -10.31 -0.15 20.90
N PRO A 170 -10.92 1.05 21.06
CA PRO A 170 -10.25 2.32 20.75
C PRO A 170 -8.95 2.56 21.55
N SER A 171 -8.84 1.96 22.74
CA SER A 171 -7.67 2.04 23.62
C SER A 171 -6.65 0.92 23.40
N GLY A 172 -6.96 -0.05 22.54
CA GLY A 172 -6.07 -1.17 22.22
C GLY A 172 -4.91 -0.77 21.30
N ILE A 173 -4.05 -1.75 21.02
CA ILE A 173 -2.82 -1.58 20.23
C ILE A 173 -3.08 -1.10 18.79
N TYR A 174 -4.28 -1.32 18.25
CA TYR A 174 -4.68 -0.86 16.91
C TYR A 174 -5.45 0.47 16.93
N GLY A 175 -5.63 1.10 18.09
CA GLY A 175 -6.51 2.27 18.23
C GLY A 175 -6.16 3.42 17.28
N THR A 176 -4.86 3.71 17.09
CA THR A 176 -4.41 4.78 16.16
C THR A 176 -4.72 4.43 14.71
N HIS A 177 -4.48 3.17 14.32
CA HIS A 177 -4.80 2.66 12.98
C HIS A 177 -6.30 2.76 12.66
N LEU A 178 -7.13 2.29 13.60
CA LEU A 178 -8.59 2.30 13.46
C LEU A 178 -9.16 3.73 13.44
N ARG A 179 -8.64 4.65 14.27
CA ARG A 179 -9.03 6.06 14.24
C ARG A 179 -8.66 6.76 12.94
N GLY A 180 -7.53 6.40 12.33
CA GLY A 180 -7.13 6.95 11.03
C GLY A 180 -8.17 6.64 9.94
N TYR A 181 -8.59 5.38 9.84
CA TYR A 181 -9.67 5.00 8.93
C TYR A 181 -11.01 5.61 9.30
N LEU A 182 -11.34 5.75 10.58
CA LEU A 182 -12.58 6.42 11.01
C LEU A 182 -12.61 7.87 10.56
N ALA A 183 -11.49 8.61 10.65
CA ALA A 183 -11.40 9.97 10.16
C ALA A 183 -11.61 10.03 8.64
N LEU A 184 -10.94 9.16 7.89
CA LEU A 184 -11.10 9.06 6.44
C LEU A 184 -12.55 8.77 6.03
N LEU A 185 -13.19 7.78 6.66
CA LEU A 185 -14.58 7.42 6.36
C LEU A 185 -15.55 8.56 6.71
N LYS A 186 -15.30 9.33 7.77
CA LYS A 186 -16.13 10.50 8.11
C LYS A 186 -16.01 11.65 7.11
N GLU A 187 -14.86 11.80 6.46
CA GLU A 187 -14.69 12.76 5.37
C GLU A 187 -15.40 12.30 4.08
N GLU A 188 -15.56 10.98 3.93
CA GLU A 188 -16.13 10.32 2.75
C GLU A 188 -17.44 9.57 3.06
N GLN A 189 -18.52 10.34 3.25
CA GLN A 189 -19.80 9.80 3.73
C GLN A 189 -20.39 8.66 2.87
N ASP A 190 -20.17 8.69 1.55
CA ASP A 190 -20.61 7.62 0.65
C ASP A 190 -19.86 6.30 0.92
N LEU A 191 -18.54 6.38 1.15
CA LEU A 191 -17.74 5.22 1.53
C LEU A 191 -18.12 4.72 2.92
N ALA A 192 -18.37 5.61 3.88
CA ALA A 192 -18.83 5.23 5.22
C ALA A 192 -20.14 4.46 5.16
N THR A 193 -21.12 4.95 4.40
CA THR A 193 -22.43 4.31 4.25
C THR A 193 -22.30 2.94 3.60
N ALA A 194 -21.52 2.82 2.52
CA ALA A 194 -21.27 1.53 1.86
C ALA A 194 -20.53 0.55 2.77
N PHE A 195 -19.52 1.03 3.50
CA PHE A 195 -18.78 0.18 4.43
C PHE A 195 -19.64 -0.27 5.62
N GLN A 196 -20.55 0.58 6.10
CA GLN A 196 -21.54 0.22 7.13
C GLN A 196 -22.42 -0.94 6.68
N GLN A 197 -22.86 -0.95 5.41
CA GLN A 197 -23.62 -2.08 4.86
C GLN A 197 -22.78 -3.37 4.89
N VAL A 198 -21.52 -3.29 4.48
CA VAL A 198 -20.61 -4.45 4.44
C VAL A 198 -20.37 -5.03 5.83
N ILE A 199 -20.07 -4.20 6.83
CA ILE A 199 -19.82 -4.68 8.20
C ILE A 199 -21.10 -5.15 8.90
N SER A 200 -22.28 -4.78 8.42
CA SER A 200 -23.57 -5.22 8.98
C SER A 200 -24.07 -6.54 8.38
N SER A 201 -23.48 -7.02 7.29
CA SER A 201 -23.87 -8.26 6.61
C SER A 201 -22.94 -9.42 6.97
N ASP A 202 -23.48 -10.58 7.30
CA ASP A 202 -22.70 -11.81 7.50
C ASP A 202 -22.32 -12.47 6.17
N GLU A 203 -23.18 -12.33 5.15
CA GLU A 203 -23.03 -12.96 3.83
C GLU A 203 -22.30 -12.08 2.81
N GLY A 204 -21.92 -10.86 3.20
CA GLY A 204 -21.40 -9.82 2.31
C GLY A 204 -22.47 -9.04 1.55
N VAL A 205 -22.06 -7.98 0.84
CA VAL A 205 -22.96 -7.05 0.15
C VAL A 205 -22.46 -6.78 -1.27
N GLU A 206 -23.35 -6.73 -2.26
CA GLU A 206 -23.01 -6.23 -3.59
C GLU A 206 -23.02 -4.71 -3.58
N LEU A 207 -21.91 -4.11 -3.96
CA LEU A 207 -21.73 -2.66 -4.09
C LEU A 207 -21.50 -2.32 -5.55
N ASP A 208 -21.68 -1.05 -5.92
CA ASP A 208 -21.23 -0.60 -7.23
C ASP A 208 -19.71 -0.78 -7.36
N ALA A 209 -19.25 -0.99 -8.60
CA ALA A 209 -17.86 -1.34 -8.87
C ALA A 209 -16.87 -0.27 -8.39
N VAL A 210 -17.24 1.01 -8.44
CA VAL A 210 -16.35 2.10 -8.02
C VAL A 210 -16.21 2.10 -6.51
N THR A 211 -17.30 2.06 -5.77
CA THR A 211 -17.29 2.02 -4.30
C THR A 211 -16.60 0.75 -3.78
N MET A 212 -16.90 -0.41 -4.36
CA MET A 212 -16.26 -1.67 -4.01
C MET A 212 -14.74 -1.58 -4.17
N TYR A 213 -14.29 -1.10 -5.33
CA TYR A 213 -12.88 -0.93 -5.61
C TYR A 213 -12.18 0.05 -4.65
N ARG A 214 -12.84 1.16 -4.32
CA ARG A 214 -12.29 2.15 -3.36
C ARG A 214 -12.15 1.57 -1.96
N LEU A 215 -13.14 0.81 -1.48
CA LEU A 215 -13.04 0.15 -0.17
C LEU A 215 -12.00 -0.97 -0.16
N GLU A 216 -11.86 -1.72 -1.25
CA GLU A 216 -10.85 -2.77 -1.39
C GLU A 216 -9.44 -2.16 -1.42
N SER A 217 -9.25 -1.03 -2.13
CA SER A 217 -7.95 -0.35 -2.21
C SER A 217 -7.54 0.27 -0.87
N LEU A 218 -8.50 0.67 -0.03
CA LEU A 218 -8.25 1.03 1.37
C LEU A 218 -7.90 -0.18 2.25
N GLY A 219 -8.07 -1.41 1.75
CA GLY A 219 -7.85 -2.65 2.50
C GLY A 219 -8.94 -2.95 3.53
N LEU A 220 -10.06 -2.21 3.53
CA LEU A 220 -11.16 -2.37 4.49
C LEU A 220 -12.05 -3.58 4.18
N ILE A 221 -12.15 -3.95 2.90
CA ILE A 221 -12.92 -5.10 2.42
C ILE A 221 -12.05 -6.06 1.61
N THR A 222 -12.58 -7.27 1.40
CA THR A 222 -12.14 -8.19 0.35
C THR A 222 -13.36 -8.60 -0.48
N ILE A 223 -13.12 -9.04 -1.71
CA ILE A 223 -14.18 -9.45 -2.63
C ILE A 223 -14.27 -10.98 -2.64
N ASN A 224 -15.47 -11.51 -2.38
CA ASN A 224 -15.81 -12.93 -2.51
C ASN A 224 -16.93 -13.09 -3.55
N GLY A 225 -16.57 -13.55 -4.75
CA GLY A 225 -17.48 -13.53 -5.90
C GLY A 225 -17.85 -12.09 -6.27
N TYR A 226 -19.14 -11.74 -6.16
CA TYR A 226 -19.65 -10.39 -6.40
C TYR A 226 -19.87 -9.57 -5.12
N LYS A 227 -19.55 -10.15 -3.96
CA LYS A 227 -19.87 -9.54 -2.66
C LYS A 227 -18.62 -8.98 -1.99
N ALA A 228 -18.76 -7.77 -1.47
CA ALA A 228 -17.84 -7.17 -0.52
C ALA A 228 -18.06 -7.77 0.88
N VAL A 229 -16.98 -8.22 1.51
CA VAL A 229 -16.96 -8.67 2.91
C VAL A 229 -15.88 -7.91 3.67
N PRO A 230 -16.01 -7.69 5.00
CA PRO A 230 -14.94 -7.07 5.78
C PRO A 230 -13.63 -7.84 5.63
N SER A 231 -12.52 -7.12 5.51
CA SER A 231 -11.22 -7.76 5.24
C SER A 231 -10.61 -8.46 6.46
N CYS A 232 -11.14 -8.17 7.65
CA CYS A 232 -10.82 -8.80 8.93
C CYS A 232 -11.85 -8.45 10.03
N ASP A 233 -11.86 -9.23 11.11
CA ASP A 233 -12.85 -9.09 12.19
C ASP A 233 -12.70 -7.80 12.99
N ILE A 234 -11.46 -7.31 13.22
CA ILE A 234 -11.27 -6.06 13.97
C ILE A 234 -11.98 -4.88 13.29
N TYR A 235 -12.06 -4.87 11.96
CA TYR A 235 -12.75 -3.82 11.23
C TYR A 235 -14.26 -3.94 11.42
N ARG A 236 -14.81 -5.16 11.31
CA ARG A 236 -16.23 -5.39 11.60
C ARG A 236 -16.58 -4.93 13.02
N SER A 237 -15.89 -5.44 14.03
CA SER A 237 -16.19 -5.16 15.43
C SER A 237 -16.02 -3.70 15.82
N TYR A 238 -14.95 -3.05 15.36
CA TYR A 238 -14.70 -1.64 15.69
C TYR A 238 -15.70 -0.73 14.98
N PHE A 239 -15.85 -0.85 13.65
CA PHE A 239 -16.63 0.10 12.87
C PHE A 239 -18.14 -0.07 13.06
N GLN A 240 -18.64 -1.25 13.42
CA GLN A 240 -20.05 -1.42 13.78
C GLN A 240 -20.45 -0.53 14.97
N GLN A 241 -19.53 -0.31 15.92
CA GLN A 241 -19.77 0.54 17.09
C GLN A 241 -19.57 2.04 16.79
N GLN A 242 -18.76 2.38 15.79
CA GLN A 242 -18.35 3.77 15.52
C GLN A 242 -19.11 4.42 14.35
N LEU A 243 -19.68 3.61 13.45
CA LEU A 243 -20.46 4.06 12.27
C LEU A 243 -21.96 3.80 12.43
N SER A 244 -22.45 3.55 13.64
CA SER A 244 -23.87 3.44 13.91
C SER A 244 -24.54 4.81 13.72
N PHE A 245 -25.09 5.03 12.53
CA PHE A 245 -26.01 6.12 12.19
C PHE A 245 -27.44 5.76 12.60
#